data_AF-A0A4Q6FB09-F1
#
_entry.id   AF-A0A4Q6FB09-F1
#
_cell.length_a   1.000
_cell.length_b   1.000
_cell.length_c   1.000
_cell.angle_alpha   90.00
_cell.angle_beta   90.00
_cell.angle_gamma   90.00
#
_symmetry.space_group_name_H-M   'P 1'
#
loop_
_entity.id
_entity.type
_entity.pdbx_description
1 polymer ?
#
loop_
_entity_poly.entity_id
_entity_poly.type
_entity_poly.pdbx_seq_one_letter_code
_entity_poly.pdbx_strand_id
1 'polypeptide(L)' 'MPHTEIELFHYWRSSCSWRVRWALALKGVAYKSTPINLLKKEQNDLSYLKINPSGQV' A
#
# COMPACT_ATOMS: atom_id res chain seq x y z
N MET A 1 4.99 -12.81 -20.40
CA MET A 1 4.82 -13.11 -18.96
C MET A 1 4.00 -11.98 -18.39
N PRO A 2 2.87 -12.22 -17.70
CA PRO A 2 2.08 -11.11 -17.18
C PRO A 2 2.96 -10.40 -16.15
N HIS A 3 3.36 -9.16 -16.44
CA HIS A 3 3.93 -8.30 -15.43
C HIS A 3 2.83 -8.09 -14.41
N THR A 4 2.90 -8.78 -13.27
CA THR A 4 1.99 -8.54 -12.15
C THR A 4 2.22 -7.10 -11.74
N GLU A 5 1.30 -6.22 -12.15
CA GLU A 5 1.37 -4.81 -11.80
C GLU A 5 1.18 -4.71 -10.29
N ILE A 6 2.28 -4.42 -9.57
CA ILE A 6 2.26 -4.37 -8.11
C ILE A 6 1.55 -3.07 -7.71
N GLU A 7 0.45 -3.19 -6.98
CA GLU A 7 -0.23 -2.03 -6.38
C GLU A 7 0.11 -1.95 -4.89
N LEU A 8 0.72 -0.85 -4.49
CA LEU A 8 1.11 -0.56 -3.12
C LEU A 8 0.06 0.37 -2.48
N PHE A 9 -0.76 -0.21 -1.61
CA PHE A 9 -1.62 0.55 -0.71
C PHE A 9 -0.81 1.01 0.50
N HIS A 10 -0.60 2.32 0.66
CA HIS A 10 0.29 2.83 1.70
C HIS A 10 -0.19 4.13 2.33
N TYR A 11 0.32 4.43 3.52
CA TYR A 11 0.12 5.70 4.19
C TYR A 11 1.46 6.38 4.35
N TRP A 12 1.55 7.63 3.88
CA TRP A 12 2.83 8.31 3.74
C TRP A 12 3.60 8.48 5.06
N ARG A 13 2.90 8.56 6.20
CA ARG A 13 3.49 8.65 7.55
C ARG A 13 3.70 7.30 8.24
N SER A 14 3.28 6.18 7.63
CA SER A 14 3.48 4.84 8.22
C SER A 14 4.92 4.38 7.99
N SER A 15 5.58 3.94 9.06
CA SER A 15 6.96 3.43 9.02
C SER A 15 7.06 2.07 8.30
N CYS A 16 5.98 1.27 8.33
CA CYS A 16 5.86 0.03 7.57
C CYS A 16 5.80 0.32 6.07
N SER A 17 4.90 1.21 5.68
CA SER A 17 4.75 1.73 4.32
C SER A 17 6.06 2.32 3.76
N TRP A 18 6.83 3.05 4.59
CA TRP A 18 8.15 3.58 4.20
C TRP A 18 9.15 2.47 3.84
N ARG A 19 9.26 1.43 4.68
CA ARG A 19 10.18 0.30 4.45
C ARG A 19 9.87 -0.45 3.16
N VAL A 20 8.59 -0.64 2.85
CA VAL A 20 8.17 -1.30 1.60
C VAL A 20 8.53 -0.45 0.39
N ARG A 21 8.29 0.87 0.41
CA ARG A 21 8.71 1.78 -0.67
C ARG A 21 10.22 1.74 -0.90
N TRP A 22 11.00 1.74 0.19
CA TRP A 22 12.45 1.59 0.10
C TRP A 22 12.87 0.25 -0.49
N ALA A 23 12.28 -0.86 -0.07
CA ALA A 23 12.59 -2.17 -0.62
C ALA A 23 12.28 -2.24 -2.12
N LEU A 24 11.14 -1.69 -2.55
CA LEU A 24 10.75 -1.63 -3.97
C LEU A 24 11.70 -0.74 -4.79
N ALA A 25 12.09 0.42 -4.26
CA ALA A 25 13.06 1.30 -4.88
C ALA A 25 14.44 0.63 -5.02
N LEU A 26 14.91 -0.05 -3.97
CA LEU A 26 16.17 -0.80 -3.98
C LEU A 26 16.16 -1.96 -4.98
N LYS A 27 15.00 -2.59 -5.19
CA LYS A 27 14.83 -3.69 -6.15
C LYS A 27 14.54 -3.21 -7.57
N GLY A 28 14.35 -1.90 -7.80
CA GLY A 28 14.00 -1.35 -9.11
C GLY A 28 12.65 -1.87 -9.64
N VAL A 29 11.74 -2.22 -8.74
CA VAL A 29 10.44 -2.81 -9.11
C VAL A 29 9.43 -1.69 -9.29
N ALA A 30 8.84 -1.62 -10.48
CA ALA A 30 7.73 -0.70 -10.76
C ALA A 30 6.49 -1.12 -9.97
N TYR A 31 5.82 -0.14 -9.35
CA TYR A 31 4.58 -0.33 -8.63
C TYR A 31 3.67 0.89 -8.79
N LYS A 32 2.37 0.65 -8.73
CA LYS A 32 1.34 1.67 -8.64
C LYS A 32 1.16 2.07 -7.19
N SER A 33 1.25 3.36 -6.89
CA SER A 33 1.10 3.89 -5.52
C SER A 33 -0.34 4.33 -5.27
N THR A 34 -1.02 3.66 -4.34
CA THR A 34 -2.39 4.00 -3.92
C THR A 34 -2.39 4.47 -2.47
N PRO A 35 -2.45 5.79 -2.19
CA PRO A 35 -2.43 6.30 -0.82
C PRO A 35 -3.76 6.01 -0.11
N ILE A 36 -3.70 5.49 1.12
CA ILE A 36 -4.85 5.31 2.01
C ILE A 36 -4.85 6.39 3.08
N ASN A 37 -5.96 7.14 3.19
CA ASN A 37 -6.07 8.21 4.16
C ASN A 37 -6.55 7.72 5.53
N LEU A 38 -5.59 7.53 6.44
CA LEU A 38 -5.89 7.13 7.81
C LEU A 38 -6.69 8.18 8.61
N LEU A 39 -6.57 9.47 8.26
CA LEU A 39 -7.31 10.55 8.92
C LEU A 39 -8.81 10.49 8.61
N LYS A 40 -9.15 10.02 7.41
CA LYS A 40 -10.53 9.79 6.97
C LYS A 40 -11.05 8.39 7.32
N LYS A 41 -10.22 7.55 7.94
CA LYS A 41 -10.51 6.14 8.25
C LYS A 41 -10.78 5.28 7.00
N GLU A 42 -10.16 5.61 5.86
CA GLU A 42 -10.33 4.85 4.60
C GLU A 42 -9.84 3.40 4.71
N GLN A 43 -8.98 3.08 5.68
CA GLN A 43 -8.59 1.70 5.99
C GLN A 43 -9.75 0.84 6.53
N ASN A 44 -10.86 1.46 6.96
CA ASN A 44 -12.07 0.76 7.39
C ASN A 44 -13.09 0.62 6.27
N ASP A 45 -12.82 1.16 5.07
CA ASP A 45 -13.72 0.99 3.96
C ASP A 45 -13.77 -0.48 3.54
N LEU A 46 -14.98 -0.93 3.20
CA LEU A 46 -15.22 -2.31 2.75
C LEU A 46 -14.39 -2.67 1.52
N SER A 47 -13.99 -1.70 0.70
CA SER A 47 -13.08 -1.88 -0.42
C SER A 47 -11.66 -2.25 0.04
N TYR A 48 -11.13 -1.57 1.07
CA TYR A 48 -9.80 -1.86 1.62
C TYR A 48 -9.80 -3.11 2.51
N LEU A 49 -10.86 -3.33 3.31
CA LEU A 49 -10.99 -4.52 4.15
C LEU A 49 -11.04 -5.84 3.36
N LYS A 50 -11.52 -5.80 2.10
CA LYS A 50 -11.44 -6.94 1.18
C LYS A 50 -10.00 -7.29 0.79
N ILE A 51 -9.09 -6.31 0.83
CA ILE A 51 -7.67 -6.47 0.50
C ILE A 51 -6.89 -6.83 1.77
N ASN A 52 -7.10 -6.09 2.85
CA ASN A 52 -6.50 -6.32 4.15
C ASN A 52 -7.57 -6.35 5.25
N PRO A 53 -8.03 -7.55 5.67
CA PRO A 53 -9.04 -7.69 6.71
C PRO A 53 -8.65 -7.09 8.07
N SER A 54 -7.35 -6.89 8.33
CA SER A 54 -6.87 -6.25 9.54
C SER A 54 -7.02 -4.71 9.52
N GLY A 55 -7.28 -4.10 8.37
CA GLY A 55 -7.47 -2.65 8.24
C GLY A 55 -6.25 -1.82 8.66
N GLN A 56 -5.03 -2.34 8.46
CA GLN A 56 -3.76 -1.69 8.84
C GLN A 56 -2.93 -1.31 7.60
N VAL A 57 -2.08 -0.28 7.73
CA VAL A 57 -1.22 0.27 6.63
C VAL A 57 0.18 0.65 7.10
#